data_AF-A0AA38NTW8-F1
#
_entry.id   AF-A0AA38NTW8-F1
#
_cell.length_a   1.000
_cell.length_b   1.000
_cell.length_c   1.000
_cell.angle_alpha   90.00
_cell.angle_beta   90.00
_cell.angle_gamma   90.00
#
_symmetry.space_group_name_H-M   'P 1'
#
loop_
_entity.id
_entity.type
_entity.pdbx_description
1 polymer ?
#
loop_
_entity_poly.entity_id
_entity_poly.type
_entity_poly.pdbx_seq_one_letter_code
_entity_poly.pdbx_strand_id
1 'polypeptide(L)'
;MAPLADFLLSVIPVSLPPYLTSFIPGKTPLSTNTEVVTALASYLVIIFGIQAYKKNRQPQKLNTLFQAHNVILSSGSLLLLLLMLEEILPIAWKNGVYFGICASEAWTPRMEFYYMVNYYFKYLELLDTVFLAYKKKPLAFLHVFHHSATALLCYSQLGGKTSISWTVITLNLTVHVLMYYYYYATAGGKRIWWKKYLTSMQIVQFIIDLFIVYFGTWQHFAFRYQTHLPHVGDCAGSESAALFGCGLLTSYLGLFINFYIQTYKKPAKGSKATNGHANGKA
;
A
#
# COMPACT_ATOMS: atom_id res chain seq x y z
N MET A 1 -20.53 -14.30 -19.26
CA MET A 1 -20.75 -13.87 -17.86
C MET A 1 -20.68 -12.36 -17.88
N ALA A 2 -21.67 -11.66 -17.32
CA ALA A 2 -21.59 -10.19 -17.22
C ALA A 2 -20.36 -9.82 -16.38
N PRO A 3 -19.60 -8.77 -16.75
CA PRO A 3 -18.49 -8.31 -15.95
C PRO A 3 -18.90 -8.08 -14.50
N LEU A 4 -18.04 -8.39 -13.53
CA LEU A 4 -18.31 -8.19 -12.10
C LEU A 4 -18.68 -6.73 -11.84
N ALA A 5 -18.02 -5.79 -12.51
CA ALA A 5 -18.34 -4.37 -12.48
C ALA A 5 -19.79 -4.08 -12.91
N ASP A 6 -20.25 -4.68 -14.00
CA ASP A 6 -21.60 -4.45 -14.53
C ASP A 6 -22.66 -5.11 -13.64
N PHE A 7 -22.35 -6.27 -13.03
CA PHE A 7 -23.19 -6.88 -12.01
C PHE A 7 -23.33 -5.98 -10.77
N LEU A 8 -22.23 -5.41 -10.26
CA LEU A 8 -22.28 -4.50 -9.11
C LEU A 8 -23.10 -3.25 -9.40
N LEU A 9 -22.95 -2.67 -10.60
CA LEU A 9 -23.74 -1.52 -11.04
C LEU A 9 -25.24 -1.86 -11.17
N SER A 10 -25.58 -3.11 -11.51
CA SER A 10 -26.98 -3.56 -11.55
C SER A 10 -27.61 -3.70 -10.16
N VAL A 11 -26.82 -3.99 -9.13
CA VAL A 11 -27.28 -4.17 -7.74
C VAL A 11 -27.27 -2.84 -6.97
N ILE A 12 -26.33 -1.95 -7.27
CA ILE A 12 -26.16 -0.65 -6.63
C ILE A 12 -26.22 0.44 -7.72
N PRO A 13 -27.42 0.82 -8.20
CA PRO A 13 -27.57 1.84 -9.23
C PRO A 13 -27.36 3.23 -8.63
N VAL A 14 -26.10 3.59 -8.40
CA VAL A 14 -25.73 4.90 -7.87
C VAL A 14 -25.12 5.71 -9.01
N SER A 15 -25.83 6.76 -9.44
CA SER A 15 -25.25 7.80 -10.29
C SER A 15 -24.41 8.71 -9.40
N LEU A 16 -23.11 8.44 -9.35
CA LEU A 16 -22.16 9.29 -8.64
C LEU A 16 -21.82 10.51 -9.51
N PRO A 17 -21.68 11.70 -8.92
CA PRO A 17 -21.24 12.88 -9.66
C PRO A 17 -19.81 12.71 -10.19
N PRO A 18 -19.43 13.38 -11.30
CA PRO A 18 -18.17 13.13 -12.01
C PRO A 18 -16.90 13.26 -11.17
N TYR A 19 -16.91 14.12 -10.15
CA TYR A 19 -15.76 14.32 -9.23
C TYR A 19 -15.55 13.15 -8.26
N LEU A 20 -16.52 12.23 -8.15
CA LEU A 20 -16.42 10.97 -7.39
C LEU A 20 -16.16 9.76 -8.30
N THR A 21 -16.13 9.94 -9.62
CA THR A 21 -15.84 8.86 -10.58
C THR A 21 -14.53 9.08 -11.33
N SER A 22 -14.03 10.32 -11.37
CA SER A 22 -12.78 10.69 -12.02
C SER A 22 -12.01 11.68 -11.14
N PHE A 23 -10.68 11.65 -11.24
CA PHE A 23 -9.81 12.48 -10.42
C PHE A 23 -9.75 13.89 -11.00
N ILE A 24 -10.44 14.83 -10.35
CA ILE A 24 -10.48 16.23 -10.76
C ILE A 24 -9.82 17.06 -9.65
N PRO A 25 -8.59 17.56 -9.87
CA PRO A 25 -7.89 18.41 -8.90
C PRO A 25 -8.76 19.59 -8.44
N GLY A 26 -8.91 19.75 -7.14
CA GLY A 26 -9.70 20.83 -6.51
C GLY A 26 -11.21 20.58 -6.42
N LYS A 27 -11.73 19.49 -7.01
CA LYS A 27 -13.15 19.09 -6.85
C LYS A 27 -13.30 17.72 -6.19
N THR A 28 -12.41 16.78 -6.51
CA THR A 28 -12.37 15.47 -5.87
C THR A 28 -11.88 15.62 -4.43
N PRO A 29 -12.50 15.01 -3.42
CA PRO A 29 -12.00 15.07 -2.04
C PRO A 29 -10.57 14.53 -1.93
N LEU A 30 -9.70 15.21 -1.18
CA LEU A 30 -8.27 14.86 -1.01
C LEU A 30 -7.49 14.91 -2.34
N SER A 31 -7.80 15.87 -3.21
CA SER A 31 -7.13 16.06 -4.50
C SER A 31 -6.18 17.26 -4.55
N THR A 32 -6.11 18.04 -3.47
CA THR A 32 -5.18 19.17 -3.36
C THR A 32 -4.04 18.89 -2.39
N ASN A 33 -2.88 19.49 -2.66
CA ASN A 33 -1.71 19.40 -1.77
C ASN A 33 -2.06 19.77 -0.33
N THR A 34 -2.85 20.83 -0.14
CA THR A 34 -3.25 21.31 1.18
C THR A 34 -4.08 20.26 1.92
N GLU A 35 -5.06 19.65 1.27
CA GLU A 35 -5.89 18.59 1.87
C GLU A 35 -5.06 17.37 2.25
N VAL A 36 -4.18 16.91 1.35
CA VAL A 36 -3.35 15.73 1.57
C VAL A 36 -2.35 15.95 2.71
N VAL A 37 -1.65 17.09 2.70
CA VAL A 37 -0.71 17.45 3.77
C VAL A 37 -1.45 17.62 5.10
N THR A 38 -2.62 18.24 5.10
CA THR A 38 -3.44 18.40 6.31
C THR A 38 -3.91 17.05 6.85
N ALA A 39 -4.34 16.13 5.99
CA ALA A 39 -4.75 14.79 6.37
C ALA A 39 -3.59 14.03 7.03
N LEU A 40 -2.39 14.07 6.43
CA LEU A 40 -1.21 13.39 6.98
C LEU A 40 -0.69 14.03 8.27
N ALA A 41 -0.69 15.37 8.35
CA ALA A 41 -0.35 16.07 9.57
C ALA A 41 -1.34 15.72 10.69
N SER A 42 -2.64 15.69 10.39
CA SER A 42 -3.67 15.30 11.36
C SER A 42 -3.48 13.85 11.82
N TYR A 43 -3.14 12.94 10.91
CA TYR A 43 -2.82 11.54 11.22
C TYR A 43 -1.65 11.43 12.22
N LEU A 44 -0.55 12.14 11.97
CA LEU A 44 0.60 12.15 12.87
C LEU A 44 0.25 12.74 14.24
N VAL A 45 -0.47 13.87 14.27
CA VAL A 45 -0.93 14.51 15.52
C VAL A 45 -1.82 13.55 16.32
N ILE A 46 -2.76 12.88 15.66
CA ILE A 46 -3.66 11.90 16.29
C ILE A 46 -2.86 10.74 16.89
N ILE A 47 -1.90 10.16 16.15
CA ILE A 47 -1.10 9.04 16.64
C ILE A 47 -0.26 9.42 17.86
N PHE A 48 0.51 10.51 17.75
CA PHE A 48 1.38 10.93 18.85
C PHE A 48 0.56 11.43 20.04
N GLY A 49 -0.59 12.07 19.78
CA GLY A 49 -1.56 12.45 20.80
C GLY A 49 -2.12 11.24 21.55
N ILE A 50 -2.53 10.18 20.84
CA ILE A 50 -3.01 8.93 21.44
C ILE A 50 -1.88 8.28 22.26
N GLN A 51 -0.66 8.21 21.73
CA GLN A 51 0.48 7.64 22.47
C GLN A 51 0.76 8.40 23.77
N ALA A 52 0.76 9.73 23.73
CA ALA A 52 0.94 10.58 24.91
C ALA A 52 -0.19 10.39 25.93
N TYR A 53 -1.44 10.44 25.47
CA TYR A 53 -2.63 10.23 26.31
C TYR A 53 -2.66 8.84 26.95
N LYS A 54 -2.20 7.83 26.23
CA LYS A 54 -2.17 6.44 26.70
C LYS A 54 -1.00 6.12 27.60
N LYS A 55 0.04 6.96 27.73
CA LYS A 55 1.25 6.66 28.54
C LYS A 55 0.89 6.08 29.91
N ASN A 56 -0.04 6.71 30.62
CA ASN A 56 -0.46 6.33 31.98
C ASN A 56 -1.75 5.48 32.06
N ARG A 57 -2.29 4.99 30.93
CA ARG A 57 -3.59 4.25 30.90
C ARG A 57 -3.41 2.79 30.48
N GLN A 58 -4.37 1.92 30.82
CA GLN A 58 -4.33 0.52 30.40
C GLN A 58 -4.64 0.33 28.88
N PRO A 59 -4.09 -0.73 28.25
CA PRO A 59 -4.39 -1.04 26.85
C PRO A 59 -5.86 -1.42 26.67
N GLN A 60 -6.52 -0.89 25.64
CA GLN A 60 -7.93 -1.21 25.36
C GLN A 60 -8.06 -2.47 24.51
N LYS A 61 -9.03 -3.33 24.87
CA LYS A 61 -9.38 -4.54 24.12
C LYS A 61 -10.36 -4.19 22.99
N LEU A 62 -9.85 -3.62 21.90
CA LEU A 62 -10.63 -3.29 20.70
C LEU A 62 -10.63 -4.44 19.68
N ASN A 63 -10.77 -5.69 20.13
CA ASN A 63 -10.57 -6.85 19.26
C ASN A 63 -11.65 -6.99 18.19
N THR A 64 -12.93 -6.81 18.54
CA THR A 64 -14.05 -6.91 17.58
C THR A 64 -13.97 -5.83 16.51
N LEU A 65 -13.74 -4.57 16.91
CA LEU A 65 -13.61 -3.46 15.98
C LEU A 65 -12.38 -3.62 15.07
N PHE A 66 -11.25 -4.07 15.62
CA PHE A 66 -10.07 -4.40 14.84
C PHE A 66 -10.33 -5.56 13.86
N GLN A 67 -11.02 -6.61 14.28
CA GLN A 67 -11.39 -7.71 13.38
C GLN A 67 -12.29 -7.24 12.24
N ALA A 68 -13.35 -6.48 12.54
CA ALA A 68 -14.24 -5.91 11.53
C ALA A 68 -13.46 -5.04 10.52
N HIS A 69 -12.57 -4.18 11.01
CA HIS A 69 -11.70 -3.36 10.17
C HIS A 69 -10.83 -4.21 9.22
N ASN A 70 -10.14 -5.23 9.74
CA ASN A 70 -9.30 -6.11 8.93
C ASN A 70 -10.11 -6.92 7.90
N VAL A 71 -11.35 -7.34 8.22
CA VAL A 71 -12.23 -8.01 7.26
C VAL A 71 -12.64 -7.05 6.14
N ILE A 72 -13.04 -5.82 6.48
CA ILE A 72 -13.38 -4.80 5.48
C ILE A 72 -12.19 -4.53 4.55
N LEU A 73 -10.98 -4.37 5.10
CA LEU A 73 -9.78 -4.14 4.30
C LEU A 73 -9.42 -5.36 3.45
N SER A 74 -9.53 -6.59 3.97
CA SER A 74 -9.25 -7.81 3.20
C SER A 74 -10.26 -8.00 2.06
N SER A 75 -11.56 -7.94 2.36
CA SER A 75 -12.63 -8.11 1.36
C SER A 75 -12.65 -6.98 0.34
N GLY A 76 -12.44 -5.73 0.78
CA GLY A 76 -12.36 -4.58 -0.11
C GLY A 76 -11.13 -4.63 -1.02
N SER A 77 -9.97 -5.06 -0.50
CA SER A 77 -8.77 -5.27 -1.32
C SER A 77 -8.97 -6.37 -2.35
N LEU A 78 -9.67 -7.45 -1.98
CA LEU A 78 -9.99 -8.55 -2.92
C LEU A 78 -10.95 -8.08 -4.01
N LEU A 79 -12.02 -7.37 -3.63
CA LEU A 79 -12.99 -6.83 -4.59
C LEU A 79 -12.30 -5.90 -5.59
N LEU A 80 -11.49 -4.96 -5.08
CA LEU A 80 -10.76 -4.01 -5.91
C LEU A 80 -9.75 -4.70 -6.81
N LEU A 81 -9.04 -5.72 -6.31
CA LEU A 81 -8.12 -6.53 -7.10
C LEU A 81 -8.83 -7.20 -8.27
N LEU A 82 -9.98 -7.83 -8.03
CA LEU A 82 -10.75 -8.51 -9.07
C LEU A 82 -11.25 -7.52 -10.13
N LEU A 83 -11.76 -6.35 -9.71
CA LEU A 83 -12.22 -5.31 -10.63
C LEU A 83 -11.09 -4.74 -11.50
N MET A 84 -9.91 -4.49 -10.91
CA MET A 84 -8.75 -4.01 -11.67
C MET A 84 -8.24 -5.07 -12.64
N LEU A 85 -8.17 -6.33 -12.23
CA LEU A 85 -7.75 -7.44 -13.09
C LEU A 85 -8.73 -7.67 -14.24
N GLU A 86 -10.04 -7.60 -13.97
CA GLU A 86 -11.08 -7.75 -14.99
C GLU A 86 -10.97 -6.68 -16.09
N GLU A 87 -10.60 -5.44 -15.73
CA GLU A 87 -10.45 -4.35 -16.68
C GLU A 87 -9.13 -4.44 -17.47
N ILE A 88 -8.00 -4.76 -16.82
CA ILE A 88 -6.68 -4.69 -17.46
C ILE A 88 -6.26 -5.97 -18.19
N LEU A 89 -6.69 -7.15 -17.73
CA LEU A 89 -6.29 -8.42 -18.34
C LEU A 89 -6.72 -8.53 -19.83
N PRO A 90 -7.95 -8.14 -20.23
CA PRO A 90 -8.33 -8.15 -21.64
C PRO A 90 -7.49 -7.19 -22.49
N ILE A 91 -7.14 -6.01 -21.96
CA ILE A 91 -6.30 -5.01 -22.64
C ILE A 91 -4.90 -5.57 -22.87
N ALA A 92 -4.31 -6.16 -21.83
CA ALA A 92 -2.97 -6.76 -21.88
C ALA A 92 -2.93 -8.02 -22.76
N TRP A 93 -3.98 -8.85 -22.74
CA TRP A 93 -4.04 -10.06 -23.57
C TRP A 93 -4.16 -9.73 -25.06
N LYS A 94 -4.96 -8.71 -25.42
CA LYS A 94 -5.19 -8.34 -26.81
C LYS A 94 -4.03 -7.57 -27.44
N ASN A 95 -3.39 -6.68 -26.68
CA ASN A 95 -2.39 -5.74 -27.21
C ASN A 95 -0.97 -6.02 -26.73
N GLY A 96 -0.79 -7.02 -25.85
CA GLY A 96 0.49 -7.37 -25.23
C GLY A 96 0.72 -6.68 -23.87
N VAL A 97 1.62 -7.29 -23.08
CA VAL A 97 1.94 -6.84 -21.71
C VAL A 97 2.56 -5.45 -21.70
N TYR A 98 3.43 -5.14 -22.67
CA TYR A 98 4.04 -3.81 -22.78
C TYR A 98 2.97 -2.73 -22.97
N PHE A 99 1.98 -2.96 -23.84
CA PHE A 99 0.86 -2.04 -24.03
C PHE A 99 0.06 -1.87 -22.74
N GLY A 100 -0.27 -2.97 -22.05
CA GLY A 100 -0.99 -2.90 -20.77
C GLY A 100 -0.26 -2.09 -19.70
N ILE A 101 1.08 -2.12 -19.67
CA ILE A 101 1.88 -1.41 -18.66
C ILE A 101 2.14 0.04 -19.05
N CYS A 102 2.44 0.31 -20.33
CA CYS A 102 2.98 1.59 -20.77
C CYS A 102 2.04 2.45 -21.60
N ALA A 103 1.01 1.88 -22.23
CA ALA A 103 0.11 2.66 -23.07
C ALA A 103 -0.75 3.62 -22.24
N SER A 104 -1.00 4.81 -22.78
CA SER A 104 -1.92 5.78 -22.15
C SER A 104 -3.36 5.27 -22.12
N GLU A 105 -3.70 4.42 -23.08
CA GLU A 105 -4.99 3.79 -23.29
C GLU A 105 -5.29 2.70 -22.25
N ALA A 106 -4.26 2.20 -21.57
CA ALA A 106 -4.43 1.33 -20.41
C ALA A 106 -5.00 2.09 -19.20
N TRP A 107 -4.89 3.42 -19.17
CA TRP A 107 -5.54 4.29 -18.20
C TRP A 107 -7.00 4.55 -18.61
N THR A 108 -7.85 3.53 -18.49
CA THR A 108 -9.28 3.67 -18.77
C THR A 108 -10.00 4.47 -17.67
N PRO A 109 -11.17 5.07 -17.94
CA PRO A 109 -11.95 5.75 -16.90
C PRO A 109 -12.33 4.83 -15.72
N ARG A 110 -12.55 3.54 -15.99
CA ARG A 110 -12.81 2.52 -14.95
C ARG A 110 -11.56 2.27 -14.11
N MET A 111 -10.39 2.13 -14.75
CA MET A 111 -9.12 2.02 -14.04
C MET A 111 -8.83 3.23 -13.16
N GLU A 112 -9.09 4.44 -13.65
CA GLU A 112 -8.93 5.67 -12.87
C GLU A 112 -9.84 5.67 -11.62
N PHE A 113 -11.10 5.27 -11.79
CA PHE A 113 -12.03 5.14 -10.67
C PHE A 113 -11.53 4.12 -9.63
N TYR A 114 -11.09 2.94 -10.06
CA TYR A 114 -10.54 1.91 -9.16
C TYR A 114 -9.27 2.40 -8.45
N TYR A 115 -8.42 3.15 -9.15
CA TYR A 115 -7.24 3.77 -8.57
C TYR A 115 -7.61 4.80 -7.49
N MET A 116 -8.66 5.58 -7.73
CA MET A 116 -9.19 6.53 -6.76
C MET A 116 -9.79 5.83 -5.54
N VAL A 117 -10.49 4.71 -5.73
CA VAL A 117 -10.94 3.85 -4.62
C VAL A 117 -9.75 3.30 -3.84
N ASN A 118 -8.70 2.80 -4.50
CA ASN A 118 -7.46 2.36 -3.85
C ASN A 118 -6.85 3.47 -3.00
N TYR A 119 -6.81 4.69 -3.54
CA TYR A 119 -6.29 5.87 -2.84
C TYR A 119 -7.06 6.15 -1.55
N TYR A 120 -8.40 6.11 -1.58
CA TYR A 120 -9.19 6.25 -0.36
C TYR A 120 -9.01 5.08 0.62
N PHE A 121 -8.82 3.86 0.10
CA PHE A 121 -8.48 2.70 0.94
C PHE A 121 -7.18 2.94 1.73
N LYS A 122 -6.18 3.63 1.17
CA LYS A 122 -4.95 3.97 1.91
C LYS A 122 -5.20 4.86 3.12
N TYR A 123 -6.19 5.75 3.08
CA TYR A 123 -6.61 6.51 4.26
C TYR A 123 -7.33 5.64 5.29
N LEU A 124 -8.11 4.64 4.86
CA LEU A 124 -8.70 3.66 5.77
C LEU A 124 -7.62 2.82 6.45
N GLU A 125 -6.56 2.44 5.74
CA GLU A 125 -5.40 1.72 6.30
C GLU A 125 -4.68 2.53 7.40
N LEU A 126 -4.77 3.87 7.40
CA LEU A 126 -4.22 4.70 8.50
C LEU A 126 -4.85 4.37 9.86
N LEU A 127 -6.09 3.85 9.87
CA LEU A 127 -6.76 3.43 11.09
C LEU A 127 -6.05 2.23 11.76
N ASP A 128 -5.29 1.43 11.01
CA ASP A 128 -4.45 0.35 11.59
C ASP A 128 -3.49 0.90 12.64
N THR A 129 -2.84 2.02 12.31
CA THR A 129 -1.90 2.68 13.22
C THR A 129 -2.61 3.22 14.45
N VAL A 130 -3.83 3.74 14.28
CA VAL A 130 -4.68 4.21 15.38
C VAL A 130 -5.02 3.04 16.32
N PHE A 131 -5.45 1.89 15.77
CA PHE A 131 -5.73 0.70 16.58
C PHE A 131 -4.50 0.20 17.34
N LEU A 132 -3.34 0.17 16.68
CA LEU A 132 -2.07 -0.22 17.31
C LEU A 132 -1.68 0.74 18.45
N ALA A 133 -1.86 2.05 18.25
CA ALA A 133 -1.64 3.06 19.30
C ALA A 133 -2.57 2.85 20.51
N TYR A 134 -3.87 2.62 20.28
CA TYR A 134 -4.83 2.32 21.35
C TYR A 134 -4.56 1.01 22.10
N LYS A 135 -4.02 0.01 21.40
CA LYS A 135 -3.60 -1.28 21.96
C LYS A 135 -2.23 -1.24 22.64
N LYS A 136 -1.54 -0.08 22.67
CA LYS A 136 -0.16 0.08 23.14
C LYS A 136 0.82 -0.90 22.48
N LYS A 137 0.62 -1.21 21.20
CA LYS A 137 1.58 -1.99 20.43
C LYS A 137 2.67 -1.05 19.89
N PRO A 138 3.94 -1.50 19.83
CA PRO A 138 5.01 -0.66 19.32
C PRO A 138 4.74 -0.29 17.87
N LEU A 139 4.72 1.01 17.58
CA LEU A 139 4.64 1.52 16.22
C LEU A 139 6.05 1.53 15.64
N ALA A 140 6.33 0.61 14.73
CA ALA A 140 7.60 0.61 14.01
C ALA A 140 7.64 1.82 13.07
N PHE A 141 8.82 2.45 12.95
CA PHE A 141 9.03 3.53 11.98
C PHE A 141 8.60 3.11 10.56
N LEU A 142 8.97 1.90 10.13
CA LEU A 142 8.57 1.33 8.84
C LEU A 142 7.06 1.41 8.62
N HIS A 143 6.25 1.14 9.64
CA HIS A 143 4.79 1.14 9.51
C HIS A 143 4.26 2.57 9.31
N VAL A 144 4.62 3.51 10.19
CA VAL A 144 4.15 4.91 10.09
C VAL A 144 4.63 5.58 8.81
N PHE A 145 5.91 5.35 8.45
CA PHE A 145 6.49 5.87 7.22
C PHE A 145 5.79 5.30 5.98
N HIS A 146 5.63 3.98 5.90
CA HIS A 146 4.94 3.32 4.78
C HIS A 146 3.51 3.82 4.62
N HIS A 147 2.71 3.84 5.69
CA HIS A 147 1.31 4.27 5.60
C HIS A 147 1.17 5.74 5.17
N SER A 148 2.04 6.62 5.67
CA SER A 148 2.02 8.04 5.29
C SER A 148 2.50 8.25 3.85
N ALA A 149 3.63 7.63 3.49
CA ALA A 149 4.25 7.82 2.19
C ALA A 149 3.49 7.10 1.06
N THR A 150 2.79 6.01 1.33
CA THR A 150 1.96 5.31 0.33
C THR A 150 0.72 6.12 -0.05
N ALA A 151 0.12 6.87 0.89
CA ALA A 151 -0.95 7.81 0.56
C ALA A 151 -0.44 8.94 -0.36
N LEU A 152 0.74 9.51 -0.07
CA LEU A 152 1.39 10.50 -0.95
C LEU A 152 1.75 9.92 -2.32
N LEU A 153 2.22 8.68 -2.36
CA LEU A 153 2.54 7.99 -3.59
C LEU A 153 1.29 7.87 -4.47
N CYS A 154 0.18 7.36 -3.93
CA CYS A 154 -1.07 7.24 -4.67
C CYS A 154 -1.59 8.60 -5.17
N TYR A 155 -1.47 9.67 -4.37
CA TYR A 155 -1.79 11.03 -4.80
C TYR A 155 -0.94 11.49 -6.00
N SER A 156 0.37 11.32 -5.91
CA SER A 156 1.30 11.70 -6.99
C SER A 156 1.05 10.90 -8.27
N GLN A 157 0.78 9.60 -8.16
CA GLN A 157 0.50 8.76 -9.33
C GLN A 157 -0.86 9.06 -9.99
N LEU A 158 -1.89 9.40 -9.20
CA LEU A 158 -3.19 9.85 -9.73
C LEU A 158 -3.03 11.15 -10.54
N GLY A 159 -2.29 12.12 -10.00
CA GLY A 159 -1.99 13.36 -10.72
C GLY A 159 -1.14 13.15 -11.97
N GLY A 160 -0.23 12.17 -11.94
CA GLY A 160 0.66 11.83 -13.04
C GLY A 160 0.08 10.92 -14.12
N LYS A 161 -1.11 10.34 -13.90
CA LYS A 161 -1.77 9.35 -14.79
C LYS A 161 -0.82 8.24 -15.26
N THR A 162 -0.08 7.69 -14.31
CA THR A 162 0.98 6.70 -14.59
C THR A 162 0.37 5.31 -14.81
N SER A 163 0.25 4.86 -16.07
CA SER A 163 -0.35 3.56 -16.43
C SER A 163 0.30 2.37 -15.73
N ILE A 164 1.63 2.36 -15.55
CA ILE A 164 2.37 1.29 -14.85
C ILE A 164 1.78 0.97 -13.46
N SER A 165 1.17 1.96 -12.81
CA SER A 165 0.79 1.87 -11.41
C SER A 165 -0.26 0.79 -11.11
N TRP A 166 -1.05 0.33 -12.10
CA TRP A 166 -1.98 -0.76 -11.88
C TRP A 166 -1.27 -2.07 -11.48
N THR A 167 -0.08 -2.34 -12.03
CA THR A 167 0.65 -3.57 -11.72
C THR A 167 1.13 -3.54 -10.26
N VAL A 168 1.67 -2.41 -9.83
CA VAL A 168 2.09 -2.18 -8.45
C VAL A 168 0.90 -2.28 -7.48
N ILE A 169 -0.25 -1.69 -7.83
CA ILE A 169 -1.45 -1.79 -7.00
C ILE A 169 -1.96 -3.23 -6.92
N THR A 170 -2.09 -3.93 -8.04
CA THR A 170 -2.65 -5.30 -8.02
C THR A 170 -1.76 -6.26 -7.23
N LEU A 171 -0.44 -6.13 -7.31
CA LEU A 171 0.50 -6.87 -6.47
C LEU A 171 0.36 -6.48 -4.99
N ASN A 172 0.26 -5.19 -4.67
CA ASN A 172 0.03 -4.71 -3.31
C ASN A 172 -1.30 -5.23 -2.72
N LEU A 173 -2.40 -5.14 -3.48
CA LEU A 173 -3.72 -5.63 -3.09
C LEU A 173 -3.69 -7.14 -2.83
N THR A 174 -3.01 -7.91 -3.67
CA THR A 174 -2.85 -9.36 -3.47
C THR A 174 -2.19 -9.67 -2.12
N VAL A 175 -1.10 -8.97 -1.81
CA VAL A 175 -0.41 -9.13 -0.52
C VAL A 175 -1.28 -8.62 0.64
N HIS A 176 -2.02 -7.52 0.46
CA HIS A 176 -2.91 -6.94 1.46
C HIS A 176 -4.08 -7.87 1.80
N VAL A 177 -4.68 -8.56 0.82
CA VAL A 177 -5.73 -9.57 1.08
C VAL A 177 -5.23 -10.61 2.08
N LEU A 178 -4.02 -11.16 1.84
CA LEU A 178 -3.41 -12.17 2.70
C LEU A 178 -2.96 -11.61 4.06
N MET A 179 -2.41 -10.39 4.07
CA MET A 179 -1.95 -9.72 5.29
C MET A 179 -3.11 -9.41 6.23
N TYR A 180 -4.18 -8.80 5.71
CA TYR A 180 -5.36 -8.45 6.50
C TYR A 180 -6.13 -9.69 6.97
N TYR A 181 -6.20 -10.73 6.14
CA TYR A 181 -6.73 -12.02 6.57
C TYR A 181 -5.91 -12.61 7.74
N TYR A 182 -4.58 -12.55 7.66
CA TYR A 182 -3.71 -12.98 8.75
C TYR A 182 -3.95 -12.16 10.04
N TYR A 183 -4.12 -10.85 9.95
CA TYR A 183 -4.42 -10.00 11.12
C TYR A 183 -5.80 -10.25 11.71
N TYR A 184 -6.81 -10.45 10.88
CA TYR A 184 -8.14 -10.88 11.33
C TYR A 184 -8.06 -12.20 12.11
N ALA A 185 -7.44 -13.22 11.52
CA ALA A 185 -7.38 -14.55 12.11
C ALA A 185 -6.54 -14.58 13.41
N THR A 186 -5.43 -13.83 13.46
CA THR A 186 -4.62 -13.70 14.69
C THR A 186 -5.31 -12.87 15.77
N ALA A 187 -6.10 -11.85 15.42
CA ALA A 187 -6.95 -11.14 16.36
C ALA A 187 -8.07 -12.01 16.91
N GLY A 188 -8.50 -13.05 16.18
CA GLY A 188 -9.41 -14.11 16.64
C GLY A 188 -8.74 -15.17 17.53
N GLY A 189 -7.46 -15.02 17.85
CA GLY A 189 -6.71 -15.94 18.73
C GLY A 189 -6.05 -17.11 18.01
N LYS A 190 -6.18 -17.23 16.67
CA LYS A 190 -5.49 -18.28 15.92
C LYS A 190 -3.99 -17.99 15.84
N ARG A 191 -3.17 -18.98 16.17
CA ARG A 191 -1.71 -18.91 15.97
C ARG A 191 -1.39 -19.49 14.60
N ILE A 192 -0.81 -18.68 13.72
CA ILE A 192 -0.56 -19.09 12.33
C ILE A 192 0.94 -19.11 12.05
N TRP A 193 1.45 -20.25 11.59
CA TRP A 193 2.90 -20.49 11.42
C TRP A 193 3.51 -19.68 10.27
N TRP A 194 2.72 -19.28 9.28
CA TRP A 194 3.25 -18.75 8.02
C TRP A 194 3.55 -17.25 8.01
N LYS A 195 3.64 -16.62 9.19
CA LYS A 195 3.97 -15.19 9.32
C LYS A 195 5.23 -14.81 8.54
N LYS A 196 6.25 -15.68 8.56
CA LYS A 196 7.52 -15.46 7.85
C LYS A 196 7.32 -15.43 6.34
N TYR A 197 6.49 -16.31 5.79
CA TYR A 197 6.18 -16.33 4.36
C TYR A 197 5.44 -15.07 3.93
N LEU A 198 4.58 -14.50 4.78
CA LEU A 198 3.92 -13.23 4.51
C LEU A 198 4.93 -12.09 4.33
N THR A 199 5.92 -11.98 5.22
CA THR A 199 6.99 -10.97 5.06
C THR A 199 7.85 -11.25 3.82
N SER A 200 8.12 -12.51 3.48
CA SER A 200 8.81 -12.86 2.24
C SER A 200 8.01 -12.45 1.00
N MET A 201 6.68 -12.65 0.99
CA MET A 201 5.82 -12.22 -0.12
C MET A 201 5.84 -10.70 -0.29
N GLN A 202 5.82 -9.92 0.79
CA GLN A 202 5.96 -8.46 0.75
C GLN A 202 7.29 -8.05 0.09
N ILE A 203 8.40 -8.70 0.46
CA ILE A 203 9.72 -8.40 -0.14
C ILE A 203 9.75 -8.75 -1.62
N VAL A 204 9.21 -9.91 -2.00
CA VAL A 204 9.13 -10.32 -3.41
C VAL A 204 8.27 -9.36 -4.22
N GLN A 205 7.14 -8.90 -3.68
CA GLN A 205 6.30 -7.87 -4.30
C GLN A 205 7.10 -6.59 -4.57
N PHE A 206 7.83 -6.05 -3.59
CA PHE A 206 8.65 -4.85 -3.83
C PHE A 206 9.77 -5.05 -4.87
N ILE A 207 10.36 -6.25 -4.96
CA ILE A 207 11.36 -6.56 -5.99
C ILE A 207 10.73 -6.52 -7.38
N ILE A 208 9.57 -7.14 -7.54
CA ILE A 208 8.83 -7.16 -8.81
C ILE A 208 8.40 -5.74 -9.19
N ASP A 209 7.84 -4.99 -8.25
CA ASP A 209 7.40 -3.61 -8.48
C ASP A 209 8.56 -2.71 -8.92
N LEU A 210 9.72 -2.82 -8.25
CA LEU A 210 10.90 -2.04 -8.62
C LEU A 210 11.39 -2.39 -10.03
N PHE A 211 11.41 -3.68 -10.38
CA PHE A 211 11.79 -4.10 -11.72
C PHE A 211 10.89 -3.45 -12.78
N ILE A 212 9.56 -3.48 -12.57
CA ILE A 212 8.59 -2.96 -13.53
C ILE A 212 8.63 -1.43 -13.60
N VAL A 213 8.70 -0.74 -12.46
CA VAL A 213 8.75 0.73 -12.40
C VAL A 213 10.06 1.26 -12.96
N TYR A 214 11.19 0.61 -12.69
CA TYR A 214 12.48 0.98 -13.29
C TYR A 214 12.50 0.73 -14.79
N PHE A 215 11.94 -0.40 -15.23
CA PHE A 215 11.77 -0.66 -16.65
C PHE A 215 10.93 0.44 -17.31
N GLY A 216 9.74 0.74 -16.80
CA GLY A 216 8.87 1.77 -17.37
C GLY A 216 9.49 3.18 -17.35
N THR A 217 10.17 3.53 -16.26
CA THR A 217 10.93 4.79 -16.17
C THR A 217 12.05 4.83 -17.20
N TRP A 218 12.83 3.76 -17.34
CA TRP A 218 13.87 3.66 -18.36
C TRP A 218 13.30 3.85 -19.76
N GLN A 219 12.19 3.19 -20.10
CA GLN A 219 11.55 3.33 -21.42
C GLN A 219 11.16 4.79 -21.70
N HIS A 220 10.52 5.47 -20.75
CA HIS A 220 10.14 6.88 -20.88
C HIS A 220 11.35 7.79 -21.12
N PHE A 221 12.38 7.69 -20.28
CA PHE A 221 13.57 8.55 -20.39
C PHE A 221 14.40 8.24 -21.64
N ALA A 222 14.59 6.96 -21.99
CA ALA A 222 15.31 6.56 -23.19
C ALA A 222 14.61 7.05 -24.47
N PHE A 223 13.28 6.91 -24.55
CA PHE A 223 12.50 7.40 -25.69
C PHE A 223 12.56 8.93 -25.82
N ARG A 224 12.43 9.67 -24.71
CA ARG A 224 12.36 11.14 -24.69
C ARG A 224 13.71 11.83 -24.88
N TYR A 225 14.76 11.33 -24.24
CA TYR A 225 16.02 12.07 -24.09
C TYR A 225 17.22 11.42 -24.78
N GLN A 226 17.20 10.10 -24.98
CA GLN A 226 18.36 9.35 -25.49
C GLN A 226 17.92 8.26 -26.46
N THR A 227 17.45 8.69 -27.64
CA THR A 227 16.92 7.82 -28.71
C THR A 227 17.91 6.77 -29.24
N HIS A 228 19.20 6.90 -28.93
CA HIS A 228 20.25 5.92 -29.28
C HIS A 228 20.31 4.73 -28.31
N LEU A 229 19.65 4.80 -27.15
CA LEU A 229 19.61 3.71 -26.17
C LEU A 229 18.48 2.73 -26.51
N PRO A 230 18.63 1.44 -26.15
CA PRO A 230 17.61 0.43 -26.42
C PRO A 230 16.31 0.74 -25.65
N HIS A 231 15.25 0.97 -26.41
CA HIS A 231 13.89 1.20 -25.93
C HIS A 231 12.88 0.59 -26.90
N VAL A 232 11.69 0.27 -26.40
CA VAL A 232 10.56 -0.27 -27.18
C VAL A 232 9.62 0.86 -27.60
N GLY A 233 9.42 1.86 -26.74
CA GLY A 233 8.53 2.99 -26.96
C GLY A 233 8.40 3.89 -25.72
N ASP A 234 7.54 4.90 -25.78
CA ASP A 234 7.23 5.75 -24.63
C ASP A 234 6.34 5.01 -23.61
N CYS A 235 6.45 5.40 -22.34
CA CYS A 235 5.62 4.89 -21.26
C CYS A 235 4.84 6.04 -20.61
N ALA A 236 3.53 5.87 -20.45
CA ALA A 236 2.65 6.91 -19.95
C ALA A 236 2.86 7.22 -18.45
N GLY A 237 3.05 8.49 -18.15
CA GLY A 237 3.18 9.02 -16.78
C GLY A 237 3.96 10.32 -16.75
N SER A 238 3.84 11.06 -15.65
CA SER A 238 4.70 12.23 -15.40
C SER A 238 6.05 11.81 -14.82
N GLU A 239 7.14 12.45 -15.27
CA GLU A 239 8.51 12.18 -14.80
C GLU A 239 8.66 12.34 -13.27
N SER A 240 8.03 13.36 -12.69
CA SER A 240 8.06 13.60 -11.25
C SER A 240 7.43 12.45 -10.46
N ALA A 241 6.27 11.96 -10.90
CA ALA A 241 5.61 10.81 -10.29
C ALA A 241 6.44 9.52 -10.46
N ALA A 242 7.06 9.32 -11.63
CA ALA A 242 7.92 8.16 -11.87
C ALA A 242 9.14 8.16 -10.92
N LEU A 243 9.89 9.26 -10.84
CA LEU A 243 11.05 9.39 -9.96
C LEU A 243 10.67 9.28 -8.48
N PHE A 244 9.55 9.88 -8.08
CA PHE A 244 9.04 9.77 -6.72
C PHE A 244 8.67 8.32 -6.37
N GLY A 245 8.01 7.61 -7.28
CA GLY A 245 7.70 6.18 -7.15
C GLY A 245 8.95 5.33 -7.01
N CYS A 246 9.93 5.51 -7.89
CA CYS A 246 11.23 4.84 -7.84
C CYS A 246 11.91 5.00 -6.48
N GLY A 247 12.01 6.25 -5.98
CA GLY A 247 12.64 6.55 -4.70
C GLY A 247 11.91 5.91 -3.51
N LEU A 248 10.58 6.03 -3.46
CA LEU A 248 9.79 5.48 -2.36
C LEU A 248 9.81 3.95 -2.32
N LEU A 249 9.59 3.27 -3.46
CA LEU A 249 9.61 1.80 -3.50
C LEU A 249 10.99 1.25 -3.11
N THR A 250 12.06 1.92 -3.51
CA THR A 250 13.43 1.54 -3.12
C THR A 250 13.63 1.66 -1.62
N SER A 251 13.14 2.75 -1.03
CA SER A 251 13.19 2.94 0.43
C SER A 251 12.41 1.84 1.16
N TYR A 252 11.25 1.42 0.64
CA TYR A 252 10.43 0.36 1.20
C TYR A 252 11.15 -0.99 1.18
N LEU A 253 11.72 -1.37 0.03
CA LEU A 253 12.48 -2.62 -0.07
C LEU A 253 13.59 -2.67 0.99
N GLY A 254 14.37 -1.59 1.13
CA GLY A 254 15.42 -1.49 2.14
C GLY A 254 14.90 -1.64 3.57
N LEU A 255 13.80 -0.97 3.91
CA LEU A 255 13.19 -1.05 5.23
C LEU A 255 12.59 -2.44 5.54
N PHE A 256 11.97 -3.10 4.56
CA PHE A 256 11.42 -4.45 4.71
C PHE A 256 12.53 -5.50 4.84
N ILE A 257 13.61 -5.39 4.07
CA ILE A 257 14.81 -6.25 4.23
C ILE A 257 15.40 -6.07 5.63
N ASN A 258 15.55 -4.82 6.08
CA ASN A 258 16.05 -4.53 7.43
C ASN A 258 15.15 -5.13 8.52
N PHE A 259 13.83 -4.97 8.39
CA PHE A 259 12.85 -5.58 9.29
C PHE A 259 12.95 -7.11 9.31
N TYR A 260 13.09 -7.75 8.14
CA TYR A 260 13.23 -9.19 8.03
C TYR A 260 14.51 -9.70 8.71
N ILE A 261 15.64 -9.02 8.48
CA ILE A 261 16.93 -9.35 9.12
C ILE A 261 16.80 -9.24 10.64
N GLN A 262 16.24 -8.15 11.14
CA GLN A 262 16.09 -7.91 12.58
C GLN A 262 15.13 -8.90 13.26
N THR A 263 14.07 -9.32 12.57
CA THR A 263 13.02 -10.18 13.14
C THR A 263 13.35 -11.66 13.04
N TYR A 264 13.99 -12.10 11.94
CA TYR A 264 14.12 -13.53 11.62
C TYR A 264 15.56 -14.03 11.50
N LYS A 265 16.55 -13.17 11.23
CA LYS A 265 17.96 -13.60 11.07
C LYS A 265 18.85 -13.26 12.25
N LYS A 266 18.56 -12.19 13.01
CA LYS A 266 19.32 -11.91 14.23
C LYS A 266 19.03 -13.01 15.26
N PRO A 267 20.05 -13.72 15.79
CA PRO A 267 19.83 -14.59 16.94
C PRO A 267 19.28 -13.73 18.07
N ALA A 268 18.24 -14.22 18.77
CA ALA A 268 17.77 -13.59 19.97
C ALA A 268 19.00 -13.34 20.85
N LYS A 269 19.34 -12.07 21.10
CA LYS A 269 20.41 -11.72 22.03
C LYS A 269 20.04 -12.43 23.33
N GLY A 270 20.82 -13.46 23.66
CA GLY A 270 20.65 -14.22 24.88
C GLY A 270 20.47 -13.25 26.04
N SER A 271 19.57 -13.61 26.94
CA SER A 271 19.54 -13.08 28.29
C SER A 271 21.00 -12.87 28.75
N LYS A 272 21.41 -11.62 28.95
CA LYS A 272 22.59 -11.37 29.75
C LYS A 272 22.24 -11.91 31.12
N ALA A 273 22.71 -13.12 31.43
CA ALA A 273 22.99 -13.49 32.80
C ALA A 273 23.95 -12.40 33.31
N THR A 274 23.39 -11.44 34.03
CA THR A 274 24.17 -10.52 34.83
C THR A 274 24.92 -11.37 35.84
N ASN A 275 26.21 -11.58 35.58
CA ASN A 275 27.20 -11.86 36.61
C ASN A 275 27.08 -10.73 37.65
N GLY A 276 26.27 -10.98 38.69
CA GLY A 276 26.30 -10.25 39.94
C GLY A 276 27.06 -11.09 40.93
N HIS A 277 28.32 -10.73 41.17
CA HIS A 277 29.06 -11.15 42.33
C HIS A 277 28.23 -10.88 43.60
N ALA A 278 28.06 -11.91 44.44
CA ALA A 278 27.93 -11.73 45.87
C ALA A 278 28.90 -12.72 46.53
N ASN A 279 30.06 -12.21 46.93
CA ASN A 279 31.05 -12.92 47.73
C ASN A 279 30.82 -12.56 49.21
N GLY A 280 30.73 -13.59 50.05
CA GLY A 280 30.94 -13.55 51.50
C GLY A 280 29.73 -13.16 52.36
N LYS A 281 29.60 -13.61 53.61
CA LYS A 281 30.33 -14.59 54.42
C LYS A 281 29.60 -14.58 55.78
N ALA A 282 29.55 -15.76 56.43
CA ALA A 282 29.17 -16.02 57.83
C ALA A 282 27.68 -15.87 58.18
#